data_AF-W4VLT4-F1
#
_entry.id   AF-W4VLT4-F1
#
_cell.length_a   1.000
_cell.length_b   1.000
_cell.length_c   1.000
_cell.angle_alpha   90.00
_cell.angle_beta   90.00
_cell.angle_gamma   90.00
#
_symmetry.space_group_name_H-M   'P 1'
#
loop_
_entity.id
_entity.type
_entity.pdbx_description
1 polymer ?
#
loop_
_entity_poly.entity_id
_entity_poly.type
_entity_poly.pdbx_seq_one_letter_code
_entity_poly.pdbx_strand_id
1 'polypeptide(L)'
;METEQITDERNFIKGEMIHTIFENKQEHFSIAKIKILETNQKFEEDEVVIKGYFRRLDPGETYEFYGRVVDHKRFGRQFQVESYQRFLPESKEGVIAYLSSDLFPGVGKKTAERIVHMLGGYALSKILNDQSVLAQVKGIPKDKQEKIYQILQENQGFEHIVIQLSKYGFGLKMAQKMYAAFKDETLDTLQTNPYAFVFEVEGFGFLRADQMAREHDITSDHPTRLQAACIYLLQNSLQDGHVYLPLDHLLHEMDRLLDGEANNIDIDKMTKEIIELNKDKQIIVIEKKYISHHFIILKQASVPKLNEYLRKKWNGFLQMLNY
;
A
#
# COMPACT_ATOMS: atom_id res chain seq x y z
N MET A 1 9.63 43.93 7.63
CA MET A 1 8.69 43.10 6.86
C MET A 1 8.98 41.68 7.26
N GLU A 2 8.20 41.16 8.20
CA GLU A 2 8.32 39.78 8.64
C GLU A 2 7.61 38.90 7.62
N THR A 3 8.30 37.87 7.13
CA THR A 3 7.73 36.92 6.19
C THR A 3 7.02 35.84 6.99
N GLU A 4 5.72 35.97 7.17
CA GLU A 4 4.90 34.91 7.78
C GLU A 4 5.00 33.65 6.91
N GLN A 5 5.71 32.64 7.42
CA GLN A 5 5.64 31.29 6.89
C GLN A 5 4.28 30.72 7.29
N ILE A 6 3.32 30.75 6.35
CA ILE A 6 2.04 30.04 6.49
C ILE A 6 2.35 28.54 6.46
N THR A 7 2.64 28.01 7.64
CA THR A 7 2.68 26.58 7.88
C THR A 7 1.24 26.14 7.96
N ASP A 8 0.78 25.36 6.98
CA ASP A 8 -0.61 24.88 6.91
C ASP A 8 -0.83 23.84 8.03
N GLU A 9 -1.19 24.32 9.23
CA GLU A 9 -1.32 23.50 10.44
C GLU A 9 -2.46 22.50 10.29
N ARG A 10 -2.11 21.29 9.84
CA ARG A 10 -3.05 20.19 9.65
C ARG A 10 -3.87 19.95 10.93
N ASN A 11 -5.19 20.07 10.82
CA ASN A 11 -6.11 19.85 11.93
C ASN A 11 -5.85 18.48 12.60
N PHE A 12 -5.63 18.48 13.93
CA PHE A 12 -5.30 17.27 14.67
C PHE A 12 -6.09 17.13 15.97
N ILE A 13 -6.24 15.89 16.44
CA ILE A 13 -6.68 15.55 17.79
C ILE A 13 -5.74 14.47 18.33
N LYS A 14 -5.08 14.76 19.44
CA LYS A 14 -4.38 13.78 20.25
C LYS A 14 -5.29 13.35 21.38
N GLY A 15 -5.52 12.05 21.52
CA GLY A 15 -6.50 11.54 22.45
C GLY A 15 -6.29 10.10 22.89
N GLU A 16 -6.79 9.81 24.09
CA GLU A 16 -6.81 8.48 24.68
C GLU A 16 -8.03 7.71 24.19
N MET A 17 -7.84 6.48 23.73
CA MET A 17 -8.90 5.63 23.21
C MET A 17 -9.80 5.10 24.34
N ILE A 18 -11.09 5.45 24.33
CA ILE A 18 -12.05 4.98 25.35
C ILE A 18 -12.67 3.66 24.91
N HIS A 19 -13.47 3.67 23.83
CA HIS A 19 -14.13 2.48 23.31
C HIS A 19 -14.54 2.61 21.84
N THR A 20 -14.62 1.47 21.15
CA THR A 20 -15.15 1.37 19.79
C THR A 20 -16.67 1.36 19.83
N ILE A 21 -17.31 2.26 19.08
CA ILE A 21 -18.77 2.35 18.92
C ILE A 21 -19.24 1.40 17.81
N PHE A 22 -18.49 1.32 16.71
CA PHE A 22 -18.81 0.49 15.54
C PHE A 22 -17.54 0.07 14.80
N GLU A 23 -17.53 -1.15 14.25
CA GLU A 23 -16.47 -1.69 13.41
C GLU A 23 -17.09 -2.49 12.25
N ASN A 24 -16.78 -2.11 11.00
CA ASN A 24 -16.96 -2.97 9.84
C ASN A 24 -15.60 -3.57 9.46
N LYS A 25 -15.43 -4.87 9.73
CA LYS A 25 -14.17 -5.61 9.50
C LYS A 25 -13.86 -5.88 8.03
N GLN A 26 -14.84 -5.79 7.12
CA GLN A 26 -14.64 -6.00 5.68
C GLN A 26 -14.14 -4.72 5.00
N GLU A 27 -14.77 -3.58 5.31
CA GLU A 27 -14.37 -2.26 4.79
C GLU A 27 -13.28 -1.59 5.64
N HIS A 28 -12.85 -2.23 6.74
CA HIS A 28 -11.99 -1.68 7.79
C HIS A 28 -12.37 -0.25 8.25
N PHE A 29 -13.68 0.02 8.29
CA PHE A 29 -14.26 1.29 8.71
C PHE A 29 -14.70 1.22 10.17
N SER A 30 -14.28 2.21 10.96
CA SER A 30 -14.45 2.24 12.41
C SER A 30 -15.04 3.57 12.89
N ILE A 31 -15.79 3.51 13.99
CA ILE A 31 -16.24 4.67 14.77
C ILE A 31 -15.86 4.42 16.23
N ALA A 32 -15.23 5.39 16.88
CA ALA A 32 -14.78 5.30 18.27
C ALA A 32 -15.04 6.60 19.03
N LYS A 33 -15.15 6.53 20.36
CA LYS A 33 -15.11 7.70 21.26
C LYS A 33 -13.70 7.76 21.87
N ILE A 34 -13.06 8.92 21.79
CA ILE A 34 -11.75 9.19 22.39
C ILE A 34 -11.87 10.35 23.36
N LYS A 35 -11.03 10.36 24.38
CA LYS A 35 -10.83 11.50 25.27
C LYS A 35 -9.78 12.43 24.65
N ILE A 36 -10.10 13.70 24.51
CA ILE A 36 -9.19 14.71 23.99
C ILE A 36 -8.13 15.02 25.06
N LEU A 37 -6.86 14.91 24.68
CA LEU A 37 -5.73 15.35 25.50
C LEU A 37 -5.18 16.70 24.99
N GLU A 38 -5.13 16.86 23.66
CA GLU A 38 -4.55 18.04 23.00
C GLU A 38 -5.11 18.16 21.56
N THR A 39 -5.42 19.36 21.09
CA THR A 39 -5.96 19.60 19.74
C THR A 39 -5.88 21.08 19.36
N ASN A 40 -5.77 21.38 18.06
CA ASN A 40 -5.97 22.73 17.51
C ASN A 40 -7.44 23.02 17.13
N GLN A 41 -8.37 22.10 17.41
CA GLN A 41 -9.80 22.23 17.09
C GLN A 41 -10.62 22.59 18.33
N LYS A 42 -11.70 23.36 18.15
CA LYS A 42 -12.62 23.71 19.25
C LYS A 42 -13.68 22.63 19.43
N PHE A 43 -13.70 21.98 20.60
CA PHE A 43 -14.76 21.10 21.08
C PHE A 43 -15.35 21.63 22.39
N GLU A 44 -16.61 21.28 22.66
CA GLU A 44 -17.33 21.68 23.89
C GLU A 44 -17.17 20.63 25.02
N GLU A 45 -17.03 19.36 24.65
CA GLU A 45 -16.74 18.23 25.54
C GLU A 45 -15.23 17.89 25.50
N ASP A 46 -14.73 17.25 26.55
CA ASP A 46 -13.41 16.62 26.59
C ASP A 46 -13.36 15.25 25.89
N GLU A 47 -14.46 14.81 25.29
CA GLU A 47 -14.53 13.56 24.52
C GLU A 47 -15.16 13.76 23.13
N VAL A 48 -14.59 13.15 22.08
CA VAL A 48 -15.05 13.29 20.70
C VAL A 48 -15.27 11.95 20.02
N VAL A 49 -16.29 11.88 19.15
CA VAL A 49 -16.52 10.73 18.27
C VAL A 49 -15.65 10.89 17.01
N ILE A 50 -14.72 9.96 16.81
CA ILE A 50 -13.92 9.85 15.59
C ILE A 50 -14.51 8.78 14.66
N LYS A 51 -14.38 8.97 13.35
CA LYS A 51 -14.78 7.99 12.34
C LYS A 51 -13.83 7.97 11.15
N GLY A 52 -13.63 6.80 10.54
CA GLY A 52 -12.76 6.67 9.39
C GLY A 52 -12.34 5.25 9.08
N TYR A 53 -11.45 5.13 8.11
CA TYR A 53 -10.89 3.87 7.64
C TYR A 53 -9.67 3.48 8.49
N PHE A 54 -9.87 3.25 9.79
CA PHE A 54 -8.79 2.86 10.71
C PHE A 54 -9.04 1.49 11.35
N ARG A 55 -7.95 0.79 11.67
CA ARG A 55 -8.00 -0.50 12.36
C ARG A 55 -8.56 -0.32 13.78
N ARG A 56 -8.95 -1.40 14.43
CA ARG A 56 -9.33 -1.36 15.84
C ARG A 56 -8.20 -0.72 16.66
N LEU A 57 -8.57 0.30 17.42
CA LEU A 57 -7.69 1.00 18.36
C LEU A 57 -7.75 0.31 19.73
N ASP A 58 -6.65 0.35 20.47
CA ASP A 58 -6.51 -0.31 21.77
C ASP A 58 -6.97 0.64 22.89
N PRO A 59 -7.92 0.24 23.76
CA PRO A 59 -8.39 1.09 24.87
C PRO A 59 -7.26 1.46 25.85
N GLY A 60 -7.25 2.73 26.30
CA GLY A 60 -6.22 3.30 27.18
C GLY A 60 -4.95 3.76 26.44
N GLU A 61 -4.79 3.44 25.16
CA GLU A 61 -3.67 3.92 24.35
C GLU A 61 -3.94 5.32 23.80
N THR A 62 -2.88 6.13 23.70
CA THR A 62 -2.96 7.47 23.11
C THR A 62 -2.64 7.42 21.62
N TYR A 63 -3.42 8.14 20.82
CA TYR A 63 -3.25 8.26 19.38
C TYR A 63 -3.32 9.72 18.95
N GLU A 64 -2.68 10.05 17.83
CA GLU A 64 -2.84 11.31 17.10
C GLU A 64 -3.62 11.06 15.81
N PHE A 65 -4.73 11.77 15.66
CA PHE A 65 -5.61 11.73 14.50
C PHE A 65 -5.51 13.03 13.73
N TYR A 66 -5.35 12.95 12.42
CA TYR A 66 -5.37 14.09 11.51
C TYR A 66 -6.56 13.97 10.56
N GLY A 67 -7.19 15.09 10.22
CA GLY A 67 -8.37 15.07 9.36
C GLY A 67 -9.22 16.33 9.50
N ARG A 68 -10.53 16.18 9.68
CA ARG A 68 -11.44 17.34 9.71
C ARG A 68 -12.66 17.14 10.59
N VAL A 69 -13.13 18.23 11.19
CA VAL A 69 -14.39 18.26 11.94
C VAL A 69 -15.58 18.21 10.97
N VAL A 70 -16.58 17.39 11.30
CA VAL A 70 -17.80 17.19 10.49
C VAL A 70 -19.01 17.14 11.41
N ASP A 71 -19.99 18.00 11.16
CA ASP A 71 -21.24 18.05 11.92
C ASP A 71 -22.25 17.01 11.40
N HIS A 72 -22.65 16.07 12.25
CA HIS A 72 -23.63 15.04 11.93
C HIS A 72 -25.00 15.39 12.50
N LYS A 73 -26.01 15.57 11.63
CA LYS A 73 -27.37 16.04 11.96
C LYS A 73 -28.06 15.35 13.15
N ARG A 74 -27.69 14.11 13.49
CA ARG A 74 -28.25 13.32 14.61
C ARG A 74 -27.28 13.07 15.77
N PHE A 75 -25.98 13.21 15.56
CA PHE A 75 -24.94 12.76 16.51
C PHE A 75 -23.95 13.86 16.90
N GLY A 76 -24.27 15.12 16.60
CA GLY A 76 -23.43 16.25 16.90
C GLY A 76 -22.12 16.24 16.12
N ARG A 77 -21.09 16.83 16.72
CA ARG A 77 -19.80 17.11 16.11
C ARG A 77 -18.90 15.88 16.15
N GLN A 78 -18.35 15.50 15.00
CA GLN A 78 -17.48 14.32 14.86
C GLN A 78 -16.17 14.70 14.19
N PHE A 79 -15.12 13.91 14.36
CA PHE A 79 -13.88 14.06 13.60
C PHE A 79 -13.77 12.96 12.54
N GLN A 80 -13.71 13.36 11.27
CA GLN A 80 -13.41 12.48 10.15
C GLN A 80 -11.89 12.32 10.07
N VAL A 81 -11.41 11.12 10.40
CA VAL A 81 -9.99 10.76 10.34
C VAL A 81 -9.57 10.54 8.88
N GLU A 82 -8.46 11.15 8.50
CA GLU A 82 -7.82 11.07 7.18
C GLU A 82 -6.40 10.47 7.24
N SER A 83 -5.73 10.56 8.39
CA SER A 83 -4.60 9.69 8.78
C SER A 83 -4.50 9.66 10.30
N TYR A 84 -3.83 8.65 10.87
CA TYR A 84 -3.60 8.56 12.31
C TYR A 84 -2.31 7.80 12.62
N GLN A 85 -1.79 8.00 13.82
CA GLN A 85 -0.69 7.23 14.40
C GLN A 85 -0.97 6.97 15.87
N ARG A 86 -0.46 5.85 16.42
CA ARG A 86 -0.36 5.71 17.88
C ARG A 86 0.73 6.68 18.35
N PHE A 87 0.48 7.34 19.47
CA PHE A 87 1.37 8.40 19.94
C PHE A 87 2.72 7.80 20.37
N LEU A 88 3.74 8.06 19.57
CA LEU A 88 5.12 7.75 19.92
C LEU A 88 5.69 8.92 20.74
N PRO A 89 6.31 8.67 21.90
CA PRO A 89 6.94 9.74 22.65
C PRO A 89 8.11 10.31 21.86
N GLU A 90 8.17 11.64 21.70
CA GLU A 90 9.27 12.34 21.04
C GLU A 90 10.27 12.97 22.02
N SER A 91 9.91 13.05 23.31
CA SER A 91 10.85 13.45 24.36
C SER A 91 11.89 12.35 24.59
N LYS A 92 13.13 12.75 24.87
CA LYS A 92 14.24 11.79 25.08
C LYS A 92 13.90 10.79 26.19
N GLU A 93 13.30 11.30 27.26
CA GLU A 93 12.88 10.56 28.44
C GLU A 93 11.77 9.56 28.09
N GLY A 94 10.78 9.97 27.29
CA GLY A 94 9.69 9.13 26.84
C GLY A 94 10.15 8.03 25.88
N VAL A 95 11.05 8.33 24.93
CA VAL A 95 11.66 7.31 24.07
C VAL A 95 12.48 6.31 24.88
N ILE A 96 13.25 6.77 25.88
CA ILE A 96 13.99 5.89 26.79
C ILE A 96 13.02 4.98 27.53
N ALA A 97 11.93 5.51 28.08
CA ALA A 97 10.90 4.71 28.77
C ALA A 97 10.27 3.67 27.84
N TYR A 98 9.86 4.07 26.63
CA TYR A 98 9.25 3.19 25.64
C TYR A 98 10.18 2.05 25.22
N LEU A 99 11.41 2.36 24.79
CA LEU A 99 12.42 1.36 24.39
C LEU A 99 12.92 0.48 25.54
N SER A 100 12.72 0.88 26.80
CA SER A 100 13.13 0.09 27.97
C SER A 100 11.98 -0.63 28.69
N SER A 101 10.78 -0.58 28.12
CA SER A 101 9.59 -1.29 28.59
C SER A 101 9.63 -2.78 28.23
N ASP A 102 8.72 -3.55 28.84
CA ASP A 102 8.56 -4.99 28.57
C ASP A 102 8.21 -5.30 27.10
N LEU A 103 7.80 -4.30 26.30
CA LEU A 103 7.60 -4.41 24.86
C LEU A 103 8.90 -4.75 24.12
N PHE A 104 10.08 -4.40 24.65
CA PHE A 104 11.39 -4.65 24.02
C PHE A 104 12.29 -5.59 24.84
N PRO A 105 12.01 -6.91 24.88
CA PRO A 105 12.81 -7.88 25.62
C PRO A 105 14.32 -7.78 25.33
N GLY A 106 15.09 -7.46 26.37
CA GLY A 106 16.55 -7.33 26.29
C GLY A 106 17.07 -5.95 25.87
N VAL A 107 16.21 -4.94 25.73
CA VAL A 107 16.60 -3.52 25.62
C VAL A 107 16.49 -2.87 26.99
N GLY A 108 17.61 -2.81 27.73
CA GLY A 108 17.64 -2.11 29.01
C GLY A 108 17.79 -0.59 28.85
N LYS A 109 17.47 0.16 29.91
CA LYS A 109 17.58 1.64 29.97
C LYS A 109 18.89 2.18 29.38
N LYS A 110 20.06 1.60 29.71
CA LYS A 110 21.37 2.01 29.17
C LYS A 110 21.51 1.86 27.64
N THR A 111 20.83 0.90 27.03
CA THR A 111 20.83 0.74 25.56
C THR A 111 19.79 1.66 24.91
N ALA A 112 18.64 1.89 25.54
CA ALA A 112 17.67 2.90 25.11
C ALA A 112 18.28 4.33 25.15
N GLU A 113 18.96 4.69 26.23
CA GLU A 113 19.73 5.95 26.38
C GLU A 113 20.75 6.13 25.24
N ARG A 114 21.44 5.06 24.84
CA ARG A 114 22.40 5.10 23.71
C ARG A 114 21.71 5.29 22.35
N ILE A 115 20.55 4.67 22.13
CA ILE A 115 19.75 4.88 20.91
C ILE A 115 19.34 6.34 20.82
N VAL A 116 18.78 6.90 21.90
CA VAL A 116 18.33 8.29 21.97
C VAL A 116 19.48 9.30 21.90
N HIS A 117 20.64 8.99 22.49
CA HIS A 117 21.84 9.82 22.35
C HIS A 117 22.31 9.92 20.89
N MET A 118 22.19 8.86 20.10
CA MET A 118 22.64 8.84 18.71
C MET A 118 21.57 9.39 17.74
N LEU A 119 20.30 8.98 17.91
CA LEU A 119 19.22 9.26 16.96
C LEU A 119 18.36 10.47 17.33
N GLY A 120 18.40 10.92 18.59
CA GLY A 120 17.61 12.05 19.11
C GLY A 120 16.21 11.65 19.59
N GLY A 121 15.32 12.64 19.78
CA GLY A 121 13.92 12.42 20.18
C GLY A 121 13.10 11.64 19.16
N TYR A 122 13.35 11.86 17.87
CA TYR A 122 12.69 11.14 16.77
C TYR A 122 13.29 9.75 16.49
N ALA A 123 13.91 9.08 17.47
CA ALA A 123 14.60 7.81 17.27
C ALA A 123 13.66 6.71 16.75
N LEU A 124 12.46 6.60 17.33
CA LEU A 124 11.47 5.58 16.96
C LEU A 124 11.04 5.73 15.50
N SER A 125 10.68 6.95 15.10
CA SER A 125 10.32 7.29 13.73
C SER A 125 11.48 7.06 12.77
N LYS A 126 12.73 7.39 13.14
CA LYS A 126 13.91 7.11 12.30
C LYS A 126 14.12 5.60 12.09
N ILE A 127 14.00 4.79 13.14
CA ILE A 127 14.14 3.33 13.05
C ILE A 127 13.06 2.73 12.15
N LEU A 128 11.82 3.23 12.23
CA LEU A 128 10.72 2.79 11.35
C LEU A 128 10.90 3.17 9.88
N ASN A 129 11.52 4.33 9.58
CA ASN A 129 11.83 4.73 8.20
C ASN A 129 13.02 3.94 7.62
N ASP A 130 14.05 3.67 8.43
CA ASP A 130 15.29 3.04 8.00
C ASP A 130 15.89 2.23 9.17
N GLN A 131 15.84 0.90 9.06
CA GLN A 131 16.43 -0.01 10.04
C GLN A 131 17.95 0.21 10.21
N SER A 132 18.65 0.63 9.15
CA SER A 132 20.12 0.73 9.13
C SER A 132 20.67 1.79 10.08
N VAL A 133 19.85 2.77 10.50
CA VAL A 133 20.26 3.77 11.50
C VAL A 133 20.65 3.14 12.84
N LEU A 134 20.13 1.96 13.17
CA LEU A 134 20.52 1.21 14.38
C LEU A 134 21.98 0.75 14.35
N ALA A 135 22.57 0.54 13.17
CA ALA A 135 23.97 0.16 13.02
C ALA A 135 24.93 1.27 13.46
N GLN A 136 24.47 2.53 13.50
CA GLN A 136 25.24 3.67 14.02
C GLN A 136 25.37 3.63 15.55
N VAL A 137 24.51 2.87 16.24
CA VAL A 137 24.39 2.87 17.70
C VAL A 137 25.35 1.86 18.35
N LYS A 138 26.66 2.10 18.26
CA LYS A 138 27.66 1.31 18.99
C LYS A 138 27.94 -0.04 18.29
N GLY A 139 27.76 -1.22 18.91
CA GLY A 139 27.44 -1.52 20.31
C GLY A 139 26.03 -2.05 20.62
N ILE A 140 25.17 -2.26 19.62
CA ILE A 140 23.96 -3.11 19.71
C ILE A 140 24.19 -4.27 18.73
N PRO A 141 24.13 -5.55 19.15
CA PRO A 141 24.23 -6.70 18.26
C PRO A 141 23.14 -6.71 17.16
N LYS A 142 23.45 -7.20 15.95
CA LYS A 142 22.56 -7.12 14.77
C LYS A 142 21.20 -7.79 15.00
N ASP A 143 21.18 -8.96 15.64
CA ASP A 143 19.96 -9.68 16.04
C ASP A 143 19.05 -8.85 16.96
N LYS A 144 19.63 -8.00 17.81
CA LYS A 144 18.89 -7.08 18.66
C LYS A 144 18.39 -5.85 17.89
N GLN A 145 19.13 -5.39 16.89
CA GLN A 145 18.65 -4.33 15.99
C GLN A 145 17.44 -4.81 15.17
N GLU A 146 17.52 -6.03 14.63
CA GLU A 146 16.42 -6.71 13.93
C GLU A 146 15.18 -6.85 14.82
N LYS A 147 15.32 -7.33 16.06
CA LYS A 147 14.20 -7.42 17.02
C LYS A 147 13.57 -6.07 17.36
N ILE A 148 14.36 -5.02 17.59
CA ILE A 148 13.83 -3.67 17.86
C ILE A 148 12.99 -3.19 16.67
N TYR A 149 13.48 -3.38 15.45
CA TYR A 149 12.78 -2.99 14.23
C TYR A 149 11.49 -3.80 14.01
N GLN A 150 11.54 -5.12 14.17
CA GLN A 150 10.37 -6.01 14.06
C GLN A 150 9.27 -5.62 15.06
N ILE A 151 9.62 -5.43 16.33
CA ILE A 151 8.65 -5.02 17.37
C ILE A 151 8.03 -3.65 17.03
N LEU A 152 8.83 -2.71 16.51
CA LEU A 152 8.31 -1.43 16.03
C LEU A 152 7.37 -1.59 14.82
N GLN A 153 7.71 -2.40 13.82
CA GLN A 153 6.82 -2.67 12.68
C GLN A 153 5.52 -3.38 13.11
N GLU A 154 5.58 -4.40 13.94
CA GLU A 154 4.40 -5.12 14.44
C GLU A 154 3.41 -4.19 15.17
N ASN A 155 3.94 -3.18 15.89
CA ASN A 155 3.13 -2.27 16.70
C ASN A 155 2.77 -0.94 16.00
N GLN A 156 3.49 -0.52 14.95
CA GLN A 156 3.36 0.81 14.33
C GLN A 156 3.46 0.82 12.79
N GLY A 157 3.75 -0.32 12.16
CA GLY A 157 4.06 -0.41 10.73
C GLY A 157 2.92 0.05 9.84
N PHE A 158 1.67 -0.27 10.21
CA PHE A 158 0.50 0.19 9.45
C PHE A 158 0.34 1.72 9.51
N GLU A 159 0.35 2.30 10.71
CA GLU A 159 0.27 3.74 10.95
C GLU A 159 1.39 4.49 10.23
N HIS A 160 2.62 3.94 10.27
CA HIS A 160 3.76 4.47 9.53
C HIS A 160 3.52 4.45 8.02
N ILE A 161 3.07 3.33 7.47
CA ILE A 161 2.79 3.17 6.04
C ILE A 161 1.68 4.12 5.58
N VAL A 162 0.62 4.31 6.38
CA VAL A 162 -0.42 5.33 6.12
C VAL A 162 0.17 6.73 5.98
N ILE A 163 1.10 7.12 6.86
CA ILE A 163 1.76 8.44 6.79
C ILE A 163 2.60 8.56 5.52
N GLN A 164 3.41 7.55 5.18
CA GLN A 164 4.21 7.58 3.95
C GLN A 164 3.33 7.63 2.70
N LEU A 165 2.32 6.77 2.61
CA LEU A 165 1.36 6.72 1.50
C LEU A 165 0.58 8.03 1.34
N SER A 166 0.30 8.75 2.43
CA SER A 166 -0.35 10.06 2.36
C SER A 166 0.49 11.13 1.63
N LYS A 167 1.82 11.00 1.61
CA LYS A 167 2.73 11.90 0.86
C LYS A 167 2.55 11.77 -0.66
N TYR A 168 2.23 10.57 -1.13
CA TYR A 168 1.88 10.27 -2.53
C TYR A 168 0.40 10.56 -2.84
N GLY A 169 -0.34 11.14 -1.89
CA GLY A 169 -1.77 11.48 -2.04
C GLY A 169 -2.73 10.30 -1.86
N PHE A 170 -2.28 9.14 -1.36
CA PHE A 170 -3.18 8.03 -1.06
C PHE A 170 -3.95 8.29 0.24
N GLY A 171 -5.27 8.44 0.11
CA GLY A 171 -6.16 8.52 1.27
C GLY A 171 -6.21 7.19 2.04
N LEU A 172 -6.55 7.28 3.32
CA LEU A 172 -6.56 6.18 4.29
C LEU A 172 -7.22 4.88 3.81
N LYS A 173 -8.33 4.95 3.06
CA LYS A 173 -8.99 3.75 2.49
C LYS A 173 -8.09 3.00 1.50
N MET A 174 -7.34 3.72 0.66
CA MET A 174 -6.41 3.09 -0.29
C MET A 174 -5.20 2.53 0.44
N ALA A 175 -4.65 3.28 1.41
CA ALA A 175 -3.55 2.82 2.24
C ALA A 175 -3.88 1.52 3.01
N GLN A 176 -5.11 1.38 3.50
CA GLN A 176 -5.60 0.11 4.07
C GLN A 176 -5.58 -1.05 3.08
N LYS A 177 -6.08 -0.86 1.85
CA LYS A 177 -6.08 -1.92 0.83
C LYS A 177 -4.66 -2.31 0.41
N MET A 178 -3.77 -1.33 0.24
CA MET A 178 -2.35 -1.55 -0.07
C MET A 178 -1.66 -2.37 1.03
N TYR A 179 -1.83 -1.99 2.30
CA TYR A 179 -1.30 -2.75 3.44
C TYR A 179 -2.02 -4.10 3.65
N ALA A 180 -3.26 -4.24 3.20
CA ALA A 180 -3.97 -5.53 3.24
C ALA A 180 -3.25 -6.56 2.35
N ALA A 181 -2.85 -6.15 1.15
CA ALA A 181 -2.14 -6.98 0.16
C ALA A 181 -0.66 -7.21 0.50
N PHE A 182 0.12 -6.14 0.73
CA PHE A 182 1.59 -6.22 0.79
C PHE A 182 2.21 -6.08 2.19
N LYS A 183 1.40 -5.80 3.23
CA LYS A 183 1.88 -5.64 4.62
C LYS A 183 3.10 -4.70 4.69
N ASP A 184 4.17 -5.12 5.36
CA ASP A 184 5.36 -4.34 5.59
C ASP A 184 6.19 -4.10 4.30
N GLU A 185 5.95 -4.89 3.23
CA GLU A 185 6.52 -4.72 1.90
C GLU A 185 5.80 -3.63 1.06
N THR A 186 4.73 -3.01 1.59
CA THR A 186 3.90 -2.05 0.83
C THR A 186 4.70 -0.88 0.25
N LEU A 187 5.65 -0.31 1.01
CA LEU A 187 6.43 0.84 0.54
C LEU A 187 7.53 0.42 -0.43
N ASP A 188 8.20 -0.70 -0.17
CA ASP A 188 9.19 -1.26 -1.08
C ASP A 188 8.54 -1.60 -2.44
N THR A 189 7.40 -2.29 -2.42
CA THR A 189 6.63 -2.61 -3.63
C THR A 189 6.21 -1.36 -4.39
N LEU A 190 5.84 -0.27 -3.71
CA LEU A 190 5.46 0.99 -4.36
C LEU A 190 6.64 1.65 -5.08
N GLN A 191 7.84 1.48 -4.52
CA GLN A 191 9.10 2.04 -5.04
C GLN A 191 9.71 1.17 -6.16
N THR A 192 9.62 -0.15 -6.04
CA THR A 192 10.32 -1.11 -6.93
C THR A 192 9.41 -1.70 -8.02
N ASN A 193 8.12 -1.90 -7.74
CA ASN A 193 7.17 -2.48 -8.68
C ASN A 193 5.71 -2.01 -8.43
N PRO A 194 5.40 -0.72 -8.62
CA PRO A 194 4.08 -0.17 -8.34
C PRO A 194 2.96 -0.78 -9.21
N TYR A 195 3.29 -1.50 -10.28
CA TYR A 195 2.34 -2.22 -11.11
C TYR A 195 1.69 -3.42 -10.40
N ALA A 196 2.33 -3.98 -9.36
CA ALA A 196 1.75 -5.08 -8.58
C ALA A 196 0.40 -4.67 -7.94
N PHE A 197 0.26 -3.40 -7.52
CA PHE A 197 -0.98 -2.88 -6.95
C PHE A 197 -2.16 -2.90 -7.93
N VAL A 198 -1.92 -2.83 -9.25
CA VAL A 198 -2.99 -2.83 -10.27
C VAL A 198 -3.79 -4.14 -10.24
N PHE A 199 -3.16 -5.24 -9.84
CA PHE A 199 -3.75 -6.58 -9.84
C PHE A 199 -4.18 -7.03 -8.44
N GLU A 200 -3.42 -6.66 -7.40
CA GLU A 200 -3.68 -7.07 -6.02
C GLU A 200 -4.56 -6.08 -5.23
N VAL A 201 -4.75 -4.84 -5.71
CA VAL A 201 -5.51 -3.80 -4.99
C VAL A 201 -6.65 -3.22 -5.83
N GLU A 202 -7.87 -3.65 -5.50
CA GLU A 202 -9.11 -3.16 -6.11
C GLU A 202 -9.20 -1.62 -6.03
N GLY A 203 -9.27 -0.97 -7.18
CA GLY A 203 -9.36 0.49 -7.33
C GLY A 203 -8.01 1.20 -7.50
N PHE A 204 -6.89 0.47 -7.50
CA PHE A 204 -5.60 1.00 -7.92
C PHE A 204 -5.45 0.84 -9.43
N GLY A 205 -5.35 1.94 -10.16
CA GLY A 205 -5.33 1.94 -11.63
C GLY A 205 -3.92 1.96 -12.23
N PHE A 206 -3.77 1.44 -13.45
CA PHE A 206 -2.50 1.43 -14.19
C PHE A 206 -1.85 2.83 -14.26
N LEU A 207 -2.63 3.88 -14.56
CA LEU A 207 -2.12 5.26 -14.62
C LEU A 207 -1.52 5.76 -13.28
N ARG A 208 -1.99 5.26 -12.14
CA ARG A 208 -1.39 5.57 -10.83
C ARG A 208 -0.12 4.76 -10.59
N ALA A 209 -0.08 3.49 -11.00
CA ALA A 209 1.17 2.71 -10.97
C ALA A 209 2.26 3.35 -11.83
N ASP A 210 1.89 3.77 -13.04
CA ASP A 210 2.75 4.42 -14.03
C ASP A 210 3.24 5.81 -13.57
N GLN A 211 2.42 6.55 -12.79
CA GLN A 211 2.87 7.76 -12.09
C GLN A 211 3.95 7.43 -11.04
N MET A 212 3.69 6.48 -10.14
CA MET A 212 4.64 6.10 -9.09
C MET A 212 5.93 5.52 -9.66
N ALA A 213 5.86 4.80 -10.78
CA ALA A 213 7.02 4.29 -11.50
C ALA A 213 7.95 5.42 -11.97
N ARG A 214 7.39 6.50 -12.54
CA ARG A 214 8.17 7.69 -12.92
C ARG A 214 8.74 8.44 -11.72
N GLU A 215 8.01 8.52 -10.61
CA GLU A 215 8.49 9.15 -9.37
C GLU A 215 9.63 8.36 -8.70
N HIS A 216 9.85 7.11 -9.10
CA HIS A 216 10.90 6.21 -8.61
C HIS A 216 11.87 5.74 -9.71
N ASP A 217 12.06 6.55 -10.76
CA ASP A 217 13.05 6.36 -11.83
C ASP A 217 12.97 5.01 -12.60
N ILE A 218 11.81 4.33 -12.57
CA ILE A 218 11.57 3.12 -13.36
C ILE A 218 11.41 3.51 -14.83
N THR A 219 12.20 2.89 -15.72
CA THR A 219 12.26 3.27 -17.14
C THR A 219 10.94 3.01 -17.88
N SER A 220 10.68 3.79 -18.93
CA SER A 220 9.47 3.69 -19.75
C SER A 220 9.35 2.34 -20.49
N ASP A 221 10.45 1.64 -20.69
CA ASP A 221 10.55 0.31 -21.31
C ASP A 221 10.81 -0.82 -20.29
N HIS A 222 10.71 -0.54 -18.99
CA HIS A 222 11.02 -1.51 -17.94
C HIS A 222 10.12 -2.77 -18.06
N PRO A 223 10.66 -3.99 -17.93
CA PRO A 223 9.90 -5.22 -18.14
C PRO A 223 8.58 -5.29 -17.36
N THR A 224 8.58 -4.90 -16.08
CA THR A 224 7.36 -4.93 -15.25
C THR A 224 6.25 -4.01 -15.77
N ARG A 225 6.59 -2.86 -16.39
CA ARG A 225 5.62 -1.94 -17.01
C ARG A 225 5.00 -2.56 -18.26
N LEU A 226 5.81 -3.15 -19.14
CA LEU A 226 5.35 -3.79 -20.37
C LEU A 226 4.49 -5.02 -20.06
N GLN A 227 4.94 -5.85 -19.12
CA GLN A 227 4.19 -7.02 -18.64
C GLN A 227 2.87 -6.62 -18.00
N ALA A 228 2.86 -5.58 -17.16
CA ALA A 228 1.63 -5.08 -16.54
C ALA A 228 0.65 -4.51 -17.58
N ALA A 229 1.12 -3.77 -18.59
CA ALA A 229 0.24 -3.28 -19.66
C ALA A 229 -0.43 -4.42 -20.42
N CYS A 230 0.33 -5.47 -20.77
CA CYS A 230 -0.19 -6.70 -21.37
C CYS A 230 -1.29 -7.32 -20.51
N ILE A 231 -1.02 -7.62 -19.23
CA ILE A 231 -1.98 -8.26 -18.32
C ILE A 231 -3.21 -7.37 -18.10
N TYR A 232 -3.02 -6.06 -17.93
CA TYR A 232 -4.09 -5.08 -17.68
C TYR A 232 -5.08 -4.98 -18.86
N LEU A 233 -4.57 -4.82 -20.08
CA LEU A 233 -5.40 -4.73 -21.29
C LEU A 233 -6.18 -6.03 -21.53
N LEU A 234 -5.50 -7.16 -21.32
CA LEU A 234 -6.12 -8.48 -21.40
C LEU A 234 -7.22 -8.64 -20.32
N GLN A 235 -6.99 -8.22 -19.08
CA GLN A 235 -8.03 -8.23 -18.03
C GLN A 235 -9.22 -7.32 -18.33
N ASN A 236 -9.00 -6.14 -18.91
CA ASN A 236 -10.10 -5.27 -19.36
C ASN A 236 -10.92 -5.97 -20.46
N SER A 237 -10.25 -6.59 -21.44
CA SER A 237 -10.89 -7.34 -22.52
C SER A 237 -11.77 -8.50 -22.02
N LEU A 238 -11.42 -9.15 -20.89
CA LEU A 238 -12.30 -10.11 -20.21
C LEU A 238 -13.57 -9.48 -19.64
N GLN A 239 -13.49 -8.26 -19.11
CA GLN A 239 -14.65 -7.54 -18.56
C GLN A 239 -15.63 -7.17 -19.68
N ASP A 240 -15.11 -6.87 -20.88
CA ASP A 240 -15.88 -6.67 -22.11
C ASP A 240 -16.41 -8.00 -22.72
N GLY A 241 -16.07 -9.15 -22.13
CA GLY A 241 -16.59 -10.48 -22.49
C GLY A 241 -15.77 -11.26 -23.51
N HIS A 242 -14.58 -10.77 -23.90
CA HIS A 242 -13.67 -11.51 -24.77
C HIS A 242 -12.96 -12.63 -24.00
N VAL A 243 -12.72 -13.78 -24.64
CA VAL A 243 -11.98 -14.91 -24.04
C VAL A 243 -10.58 -15.11 -24.63
N TYR A 244 -10.23 -14.29 -25.63
CA TYR A 244 -8.91 -14.19 -26.24
C TYR A 244 -8.76 -12.80 -26.87
N LEU A 245 -7.53 -12.37 -27.13
CA LEU A 245 -7.22 -11.17 -27.92
C LEU A 245 -6.23 -11.49 -29.06
N PRO A 246 -6.39 -10.96 -30.29
CA PRO A 246 -5.36 -11.07 -31.33
C PRO A 246 -4.08 -10.33 -30.92
N LEU A 247 -2.91 -10.90 -31.23
CA LEU A 247 -1.61 -10.33 -30.85
C LEU A 247 -1.42 -8.89 -31.38
N ASP A 248 -1.71 -8.65 -32.66
CA ASP A 248 -1.52 -7.32 -33.28
C ASP A 248 -2.39 -6.24 -32.62
N HIS A 249 -3.60 -6.64 -32.20
CA HIS A 249 -4.52 -5.74 -31.48
C HIS A 249 -4.05 -5.48 -30.06
N LEU A 250 -3.52 -6.49 -29.35
CA LEU A 250 -2.90 -6.28 -28.03
C LEU A 250 -1.68 -5.35 -28.15
N LEU A 251 -0.79 -5.58 -29.10
CA LEU A 251 0.39 -4.74 -29.31
C LEU A 251 0.03 -3.28 -29.61
N HIS A 252 -1.03 -3.05 -30.41
CA HIS A 252 -1.52 -1.70 -30.68
C HIS A 252 -2.10 -1.02 -29.43
N GLU A 253 -2.90 -1.72 -28.63
CA GLU A 253 -3.42 -1.14 -27.38
C GLU A 253 -2.34 -0.98 -26.31
N MET A 254 -1.30 -1.84 -26.30
CA MET A 254 -0.11 -1.68 -25.45
C MET A 254 0.65 -0.42 -25.83
N ASP A 255 0.95 -0.21 -27.11
CA ASP A 255 1.62 1.01 -27.60
C ASP A 255 0.85 2.28 -27.18
N ARG A 256 -0.48 2.29 -27.34
CA ARG A 256 -1.35 3.39 -26.92
C ARG A 256 -1.41 3.60 -25.41
N LEU A 257 -1.39 2.54 -24.60
CA LEU A 257 -1.40 2.64 -23.13
C LEU A 257 -0.03 3.06 -22.56
N LEU A 258 1.05 2.70 -23.23
CA LEU A 258 2.42 2.92 -22.79
C LEU A 258 3.03 4.24 -23.31
N ASP A 259 2.29 4.99 -24.14
CA ASP A 259 2.77 6.10 -24.97
C ASP A 259 4.04 5.69 -25.76
N GLY A 260 3.98 4.57 -26.46
CA GLY A 260 5.15 3.85 -26.99
C GLY A 260 6.01 4.66 -27.96
N GLU A 261 5.41 5.38 -28.91
CA GLU A 261 6.12 6.31 -29.80
C GLU A 261 6.86 7.41 -29.02
N ALA A 262 6.18 8.08 -28.10
CA ALA A 262 6.77 9.17 -27.30
C ALA A 262 7.87 8.67 -26.34
N ASN A 263 7.77 7.42 -25.89
CA ASN A 263 8.73 6.77 -25.00
C ASN A 263 9.79 5.93 -25.72
N ASN A 264 9.79 5.89 -27.06
CA ASN A 264 10.68 5.09 -27.91
C ASN A 264 10.72 3.59 -27.51
N ILE A 265 9.53 3.00 -27.30
CA ILE A 265 9.35 1.60 -26.93
C ILE A 265 9.10 0.78 -28.19
N ASP A 266 10.08 -0.04 -28.56
CA ASP A 266 9.97 -0.96 -29.70
C ASP A 266 8.90 -2.05 -29.46
N ILE A 267 8.15 -2.38 -30.51
CA ILE A 267 7.22 -3.52 -30.56
C ILE A 267 7.95 -4.83 -30.24
N ASP A 268 9.23 -4.96 -30.62
CA ASP A 268 10.05 -6.12 -30.28
C ASP A 268 10.26 -6.27 -28.76
N LYS A 269 10.33 -5.16 -28.00
CA LYS A 269 10.39 -5.21 -26.52
C LYS A 269 9.06 -5.69 -25.93
N MET A 270 7.94 -5.16 -26.42
CA MET A 270 6.60 -5.59 -25.98
C MET A 270 6.38 -7.08 -26.27
N THR A 271 6.74 -7.52 -27.48
CA THR A 271 6.64 -8.92 -27.93
C THR A 271 7.52 -9.85 -27.11
N LYS A 272 8.75 -9.44 -26.78
CA LYS A 272 9.63 -10.18 -25.86
C LYS A 272 8.98 -10.41 -24.49
N GLU A 273 8.38 -9.37 -23.90
CA GLU A 273 7.76 -9.51 -22.57
C GLU A 273 6.46 -10.35 -22.60
N ILE A 274 5.70 -10.31 -23.70
CA ILE A 274 4.60 -11.26 -23.95
C ILE A 274 5.12 -12.71 -23.99
N ILE A 275 6.29 -12.95 -24.61
CA ILE A 275 6.92 -14.28 -24.65
C ILE A 275 7.36 -14.75 -23.25
N GLU A 276 7.92 -13.87 -22.41
CA GLU A 276 8.27 -14.23 -21.02
C GLU A 276 7.01 -14.55 -20.19
N LEU A 277 5.95 -13.73 -20.26
CA LEU A 277 4.67 -14.02 -19.59
C LEU A 277 4.04 -15.37 -20.00
N ASN A 278 4.26 -15.79 -21.25
CA ASN A 278 3.82 -17.09 -21.75
C ASN A 278 4.68 -18.25 -21.21
N LYS A 279 6.00 -18.07 -21.07
CA LYS A 279 6.88 -19.07 -20.42
C LYS A 279 6.50 -19.27 -18.95
N ASP A 280 6.19 -18.18 -18.25
CA ASP A 280 5.74 -18.16 -16.86
C ASP A 280 4.28 -18.63 -16.69
N LYS A 281 3.57 -18.87 -17.80
CA LYS A 281 2.18 -19.35 -17.85
C LYS A 281 1.18 -18.40 -17.19
N GLN A 282 1.51 -17.10 -17.16
CA GLN A 282 0.59 -16.02 -16.77
C GLN A 282 -0.43 -15.77 -17.89
N ILE A 283 0.03 -15.84 -19.14
CA ILE A 283 -0.79 -15.86 -20.35
C ILE A 283 -0.52 -17.14 -21.17
N ILE A 284 -1.33 -17.39 -22.19
CA ILE A 284 -1.15 -18.49 -23.14
C ILE A 284 -1.23 -17.92 -24.56
N VAL A 285 -0.15 -18.04 -25.34
CA VAL A 285 -0.13 -17.70 -26.76
C VAL A 285 -0.45 -18.95 -27.58
N ILE A 286 -1.40 -18.85 -28.51
CA ILE A 286 -1.79 -19.93 -29.44
C ILE A 286 -1.54 -19.46 -30.88
N GLU A 287 -0.67 -20.19 -31.59
CA GLU A 287 -0.50 -20.05 -33.04
C GLU A 287 -1.59 -20.84 -33.78
N LYS A 288 -2.28 -20.23 -34.73
CA LYS A 288 -3.30 -20.92 -35.54
C LYS A 288 -2.78 -21.17 -36.96
N LYS A 289 -2.29 -22.38 -37.23
CA LYS A 289 -1.61 -22.80 -38.49
C LYS A 289 -2.31 -22.52 -39.83
N TYR A 290 -3.58 -22.09 -39.85
CA TYR A 290 -4.37 -21.91 -41.08
C TYR A 290 -4.76 -20.46 -41.41
N ILE A 291 -4.54 -19.50 -40.50
CA ILE A 291 -4.66 -18.06 -40.79
C ILE A 291 -3.61 -17.35 -39.92
N SER A 292 -2.79 -16.48 -40.51
CA SER A 292 -1.57 -15.88 -39.92
C SER A 292 -1.78 -14.90 -38.75
N HIS A 293 -2.50 -15.32 -37.69
CA HIS A 293 -2.72 -14.51 -36.49
C HIS A 293 -2.51 -15.37 -35.23
N HIS A 294 -1.79 -14.82 -34.27
CA HIS A 294 -1.59 -15.38 -32.94
C HIS A 294 -2.69 -14.87 -32.00
N PHE A 295 -3.20 -15.74 -31.13
CA PHE A 295 -4.20 -15.38 -30.12
C PHE A 295 -3.61 -15.52 -28.72
N ILE A 296 -3.92 -14.57 -27.84
CA ILE A 296 -3.54 -14.60 -26.43
C ILE A 296 -4.77 -14.92 -25.58
N ILE A 297 -4.66 -15.94 -24.74
CA ILE A 297 -5.66 -16.36 -23.76
C ILE A 297 -5.14 -16.07 -22.36
N LEU A 298 -6.01 -15.54 -21.51
CA LEU A 298 -5.74 -15.30 -20.09
C LEU A 298 -5.96 -16.55 -19.25
N LYS A 299 -5.05 -16.76 -18.30
CA LYS A 299 -5.23 -17.74 -17.24
C LYS A 299 -5.40 -17.03 -15.90
N GLN A 300 -6.63 -16.60 -15.60
CA GLN A 300 -6.94 -16.07 -14.28
C GLN A 300 -6.94 -17.21 -13.24
N ALA A 301 -5.95 -17.24 -12.37
CA ALA A 301 -6.07 -17.99 -11.11
C ALA A 301 -7.08 -17.25 -10.20
N SER A 302 -7.89 -18.00 -9.45
CA SER A 302 -8.85 -17.50 -8.44
C SER A 302 -10.30 -17.16 -8.87
N VAL A 303 -10.96 -18.01 -9.68
CA VAL A 303 -12.44 -18.11 -9.67
C VAL A 303 -12.91 -19.58 -9.66
N PRO A 304 -13.50 -20.10 -8.55
CA PRO A 304 -13.94 -21.50 -8.45
C PRO A 304 -14.95 -21.97 -9.51
N LYS A 305 -15.71 -21.04 -10.12
CA LYS A 305 -16.75 -21.34 -11.14
C LYS A 305 -16.21 -21.51 -12.57
N LEU A 306 -14.97 -21.13 -12.86
CA LEU A 306 -14.42 -21.19 -14.23
C LEU A 306 -14.05 -22.63 -14.66
N ASN A 307 -13.80 -23.51 -13.68
CA ASN A 307 -13.28 -24.86 -13.89
C ASN A 307 -14.19 -25.81 -14.68
N GLU A 308 -15.53 -25.67 -14.60
CA GLU A 308 -16.43 -26.60 -15.30
C GLU A 308 -16.63 -26.23 -16.78
N TYR A 309 -16.79 -24.94 -17.08
CA TYR A 309 -16.97 -24.45 -18.45
C TYR A 309 -15.70 -24.67 -19.29
N LEU A 310 -14.52 -24.34 -18.74
CA LEU A 310 -13.26 -24.55 -19.43
C LEU A 310 -12.91 -26.03 -19.60
N ARG A 311 -13.16 -26.92 -18.62
CA ARG A 311 -12.92 -28.37 -18.81
C ARG A 311 -13.72 -28.97 -19.97
N LYS A 312 -15.00 -28.58 -20.13
CA LYS A 312 -15.85 -29.08 -21.23
C LYS A 312 -15.35 -28.60 -22.61
N LYS A 313 -14.96 -27.33 -22.76
CA LYS A 313 -14.43 -26.81 -24.03
C LYS A 313 -12.99 -27.28 -24.32
N TRP A 314 -12.13 -27.36 -23.32
CA TRP A 314 -10.72 -27.76 -23.47
C TRP A 314 -10.57 -29.20 -23.95
N ASN A 315 -11.38 -30.13 -23.43
CA ASN A 315 -11.40 -31.51 -23.91
C ASN A 315 -11.91 -31.62 -25.37
N GLY A 316 -12.87 -30.78 -25.78
CA GLY A 316 -13.31 -30.70 -27.18
C GLY A 316 -12.23 -30.14 -28.12
N PHE A 317 -11.47 -29.15 -27.65
CA PHE A 317 -10.36 -28.56 -28.41
C PHE A 317 -9.20 -29.55 -28.60
N LEU A 318 -8.87 -30.33 -27.57
CA LEU A 318 -7.86 -31.40 -27.66
C LEU A 318 -8.28 -32.56 -28.59
N GLN A 319 -9.58 -32.84 -28.75
CA GLN A 319 -10.07 -33.82 -29.72
C GLN A 319 -9.98 -33.32 -31.18
N MET A 320 -10.03 -32.00 -31.41
CA MET A 320 -9.89 -31.40 -32.75
C MET A 320 -8.45 -31.23 -33.24
N LEU A 321 -7.45 -31.48 -32.39
CA LEU A 321 -6.02 -31.36 -32.74
C LEU A 321 -5.31 -32.72 -32.93
N ASN A 322 -6.05 -33.83 -32.86
CA ASN A 322 -5.53 -35.21 -33.01
C ASN A 322 -6.09 -35.94 -34.25
N TYR A 323 -6.43 -35.19 -35.31
CA TYR A 323 -6.77 -35.68 -36.64
C TYR A 323 -6.16 -34.80 -37.73
#